data_AF-A0A0W0RJ53-F1
#
_entry.id   AF-A0A0W0RJ53-F1
#
_cell.length_a   1.000
_cell.length_b   1.000
_cell.length_c   1.000
_cell.angle_alpha   90.00
_cell.angle_beta   90.00
_cell.angle_gamma   90.00
#
_symmetry.space_group_name_H-M   'P 1'
#
loop_
_entity.id
_entity.type
_entity.pdbx_description
1 polymer ?
#
loop_
_entity_poly.entity_id
_entity_poly.type
_entity_poly.pdbx_seq_one_letter_code
_entity_poly.pdbx_strand_id
1 'polypeptide(L)'
;MREHYKFFKEVNTFKVHAQTILNRLRKQKDPNIINVINLLIDGHANNSFPAEIATLNILLNHPEQFIKNIDSEAKEEIQSEIKEMLERFVSEFRDEAICPRV
;
A
#
# COMPACT_ATOMS: atom_id res chain seq x y z
N MET A 1 -3.15 22.30 -16.52
CA MET A 1 -2.54 22.60 -15.20
C MET A 1 -3.40 22.17 -14.01
N ARG A 2 -4.70 22.53 -13.91
CA ARG A 2 -5.54 22.12 -12.76
C ARG A 2 -5.74 20.61 -12.66
N GLU A 3 -5.87 19.93 -13.80
CA GLU A 3 -6.07 18.47 -13.85
C GLU A 3 -4.82 17.71 -13.37
N HIS A 4 -3.63 18.05 -13.86
CA HIS A 4 -2.37 17.49 -13.35
C HIS A 4 -2.17 17.72 -11.84
N TYR A 5 -2.57 18.89 -11.32
CA TYR A 5 -2.48 19.17 -9.89
C TYR A 5 -3.47 18.34 -9.05
N LYS A 6 -4.67 18.09 -9.59
CA LYS A 6 -5.67 17.21 -8.96
C LYS A 6 -5.15 15.77 -8.94
N PHE A 7 -4.71 15.26 -10.09
CA PHE A 7 -4.08 13.95 -10.25
C PHE A 7 -2.94 13.75 -9.24
N PHE A 8 -2.00 14.69 -9.17
CA PHE A 8 -0.88 14.65 -8.22
C PHE A 8 -1.35 14.59 -6.76
N LYS A 9 -2.42 15.31 -6.40
CA LYS A 9 -2.97 15.27 -5.04
C LYS A 9 -3.62 13.94 -4.72
N GLU A 10 -4.34 13.34 -5.66
CA GLU A 10 -5.01 12.06 -5.49
C GLU A 10 -3.96 10.97 -5.24
N VAL A 11 -2.98 10.83 -6.12
CA VAL A 11 -1.88 9.86 -5.97
C VAL A 11 -1.15 10.03 -4.63
N ASN A 12 -0.75 11.26 -4.28
CA ASN A 12 -0.04 11.50 -3.02
C ASN A 12 -0.88 11.20 -1.78
N THR A 13 -2.19 11.44 -1.83
CA THR A 13 -3.08 11.14 -0.71
C THR A 13 -3.04 9.64 -0.40
N PHE A 14 -3.17 8.81 -1.43
CA PHE A 14 -3.10 7.36 -1.29
C PHE A 14 -1.73 6.88 -0.80
N LYS A 15 -0.63 7.42 -1.34
CA LYS A 15 0.74 7.12 -0.88
C LYS A 15 0.93 7.43 0.61
N VAL A 16 0.48 8.58 1.08
CA VAL A 16 0.61 8.97 2.50
C VAL A 16 -0.17 8.01 3.41
N HIS A 17 -1.37 7.60 3.02
CA HIS A 17 -2.16 6.64 3.79
C HIS A 17 -1.53 5.24 3.78
N ALA A 18 -1.07 4.75 2.63
CA ALA A 18 -0.36 3.48 2.52
C ALA A 18 0.89 3.48 3.41
N GLN A 19 1.72 4.52 3.34
CA GLN A 19 2.92 4.66 4.18
C GLN A 19 2.57 4.65 5.68
N THR A 20 1.50 5.31 6.07
CA THR A 20 1.06 5.36 7.48
C THR A 20 0.71 3.96 7.99
N ILE A 21 0.03 3.16 7.18
CA ILE A 21 -0.32 1.78 7.54
C ILE A 21 0.94 0.91 7.59
N LEU A 22 1.82 1.00 6.59
CA LEU A 22 3.08 0.25 6.57
C LEU A 22 3.97 0.56 7.78
N ASN A 23 4.03 1.82 8.20
CA ASN A 23 4.76 2.21 9.42
C ASN A 23 4.15 1.60 10.69
N ARG A 24 2.83 1.40 10.75
CA ARG A 24 2.17 0.71 11.88
C ARG A 24 2.47 -0.77 11.86
N LEU A 25 2.35 -1.41 10.70
CA LEU A 25 2.70 -2.82 10.50
C LEU A 25 4.16 -3.09 10.89
N ARG A 26 5.10 -2.24 10.46
CA ARG A 26 6.53 -2.34 10.86
C ARG A 26 6.72 -2.39 12.37
N LYS A 27 5.95 -1.60 13.14
CA LYS A 27 6.04 -1.55 14.61
C LYS A 27 5.50 -2.80 15.30
N GLN A 28 4.59 -3.53 14.66
CA GLN A 28 4.04 -4.77 15.21
C GLN A 28 5.06 -5.89 15.23
N LYS A 29 6.10 -5.82 14.38
CA LYS A 29 7.17 -6.83 14.27
C LYS A 29 6.64 -8.27 14.07
N ASP A 30 5.45 -8.41 13.47
CA ASP A 30 4.89 -9.72 13.17
C ASP A 30 5.60 -10.31 11.93
N PRO A 31 6.26 -11.48 12.07
CA PRO A 31 6.97 -12.11 10.96
C PRO A 31 6.06 -12.52 9.80
N ASN A 32 4.74 -12.64 10.04
CA ASN A 32 3.78 -13.02 9.00
C ASN A 32 3.40 -11.86 8.08
N ILE A 33 3.74 -10.61 8.43
CA ILE A 33 3.38 -9.41 7.65
C ILE A 33 3.92 -9.50 6.21
N ILE A 34 5.15 -10.00 6.03
CA ILE A 34 5.74 -10.18 4.69
C ILE A 34 4.88 -11.11 3.82
N ASN A 35 4.48 -12.26 4.38
CA ASN A 35 3.70 -13.24 3.62
C ASN A 35 2.35 -12.66 3.22
N VAL A 36 1.71 -11.94 4.14
CA VAL A 36 0.41 -11.33 3.89
C VAL A 36 0.49 -10.19 2.87
N ILE A 37 1.55 -9.36 2.91
CA ILE A 37 1.77 -8.31 1.90
C ILE A 37 2.08 -8.91 0.52
N ASN A 38 2.87 -9.99 0.45
CA ASN A 38 3.14 -10.67 -0.82
C ASN A 38 1.85 -11.22 -1.44
N LEU A 39 0.97 -11.84 -0.66
CA LEU A 39 -0.35 -12.27 -1.14
C LEU A 39 -1.16 -11.10 -1.71
N LEU A 40 -1.08 -9.94 -1.09
CA LEU A 40 -1.76 -8.73 -1.55
C LEU A 40 -1.18 -8.20 -2.88
N ILE A 41 0.15 -8.22 -3.03
CA ILE A 41 0.85 -7.85 -4.28
C ILE A 41 0.47 -8.80 -5.43
N ASP A 42 0.32 -10.09 -5.13
CA ASP A 42 -0.06 -11.15 -6.08
C ASP A 42 -1.56 -11.14 -6.42
N GLY A 43 -2.35 -10.25 -5.79
CA GLY A 43 -3.80 -10.14 -6.02
C GLY A 43 -4.63 -11.20 -5.27
N HIS A 44 -4.03 -11.94 -4.34
CA HIS A 44 -4.72 -12.90 -3.50
C HIS A 44 -5.33 -12.21 -2.27
N ALA A 45 -6.52 -11.64 -2.43
CA ALA A 45 -7.27 -11.08 -1.31
C ALA A 45 -7.92 -12.19 -0.45
N ASN A 46 -7.69 -12.15 0.87
CA ASN A 46 -8.34 -13.07 1.82
C ASN A 46 -9.20 -12.28 2.82
N ASN A 47 -10.43 -12.74 3.05
CA ASN A 47 -11.35 -12.17 4.04
C ASN A 47 -10.82 -12.24 5.49
N SER A 48 -9.76 -13.01 5.72
CA SER A 48 -9.11 -13.17 7.03
C SER A 48 -7.93 -12.21 7.23
N PHE A 49 -7.75 -11.22 6.35
CA PHE A 49 -6.68 -10.24 6.51
C PHE A 49 -6.86 -9.40 7.78
N PRO A 50 -5.74 -9.08 8.48
CA PRO A 50 -5.76 -8.04 9.50
C PRO A 50 -6.35 -6.74 8.94
N ALA A 51 -7.03 -5.96 9.77
CA ALA A 51 -7.75 -4.76 9.33
C ALA A 51 -6.87 -3.76 8.56
N GLU A 52 -5.60 -3.63 8.95
CA GLU A 52 -4.61 -2.78 8.28
C GLU A 52 -4.28 -3.28 6.87
N ILE A 53 -4.13 -4.59 6.70
CA ILE A 53 -3.90 -5.22 5.39
C ILE A 53 -5.16 -5.11 4.52
N ALA A 54 -6.34 -5.33 5.09
CA ALA A 54 -7.60 -5.14 4.38
C ALA A 54 -7.74 -3.68 3.88
N THR A 55 -7.31 -2.71 4.69
CA THR A 55 -7.29 -1.30 4.28
C THR A 55 -6.29 -1.05 3.16
N LEU A 56 -5.09 -1.63 3.20
CA LEU A 56 -4.13 -1.56 2.09
C LEU A 56 -4.71 -2.16 0.80
N ASN A 57 -5.46 -3.25 0.89
CA ASN A 57 -6.10 -3.87 -0.26
C ASN A 57 -7.14 -2.93 -0.89
N ILE A 58 -7.93 -2.23 -0.08
CA ILE A 58 -8.91 -1.25 -0.57
C ILE A 58 -8.19 -0.04 -1.19
N LEU A 59 -7.12 0.46 -0.58
CA LEU A 59 -6.33 1.56 -1.14
C LEU A 59 -5.73 1.19 -2.51
N LEU A 60 -5.23 -0.04 -2.65
CA LEU A 60 -4.61 -0.57 -3.87
C LEU A 60 -5.64 -0.82 -4.99
N ASN A 61 -6.74 -1.48 -4.67
CA ASN A 61 -7.64 -2.05 -5.68
C ASN A 61 -8.98 -1.31 -5.82
N HIS A 62 -9.35 -0.49 -4.84
CA HIS A 62 -10.64 0.19 -4.79
C HIS A 62 -10.54 1.68 -4.42
N PRO A 63 -9.68 2.47 -5.11
CA PRO A 63 -9.54 3.90 -4.82
C PRO A 63 -10.85 4.69 -4.98
N GLU A 64 -11.79 4.22 -5.82
CA GLU A 64 -13.11 4.83 -5.97
C GLU A 64 -13.96 4.86 -4.70
N GLN A 65 -13.63 4.05 -3.68
CA GLN A 65 -14.32 4.09 -2.40
C GLN A 65 -14.01 5.37 -1.62
N PHE A 66 -12.87 6.01 -1.88
CA PHE A 66 -12.44 7.25 -1.22
C PHE A 66 -12.63 8.48 -2.08
N ILE A 67 -12.42 8.35 -3.40
CA ILE A 67 -12.54 9.45 -4.35
C ILE A 67 -13.52 9.06 -5.45
N LYS A 68 -14.72 9.64 -5.39
CA LYS A 68 -15.75 9.43 -6.41
C LYS A 68 -15.31 10.05 -7.74
N ASN A 69 -15.60 9.36 -8.84
CA ASN A 69 -15.25 9.79 -10.20
C ASN A 69 -13.74 10.02 -10.40
N ILE A 70 -12.90 9.26 -9.69
CA ILE A 70 -11.47 9.19 -10.00
C ILE A 70 -11.29 8.59 -11.40
N ASP A 71 -10.45 9.24 -12.21
CA ASP A 71 -10.19 8.81 -13.57
C ASP A 71 -9.33 7.54 -13.62
N SER A 72 -9.40 6.82 -14.74
CA SER A 72 -8.72 5.52 -14.88
C SER A 72 -7.19 5.64 -14.81
N GLU A 73 -6.62 6.73 -15.33
CA GLU A 73 -5.17 6.97 -15.30
C GLU A 73 -4.69 7.15 -13.86
N ALA A 74 -5.43 7.92 -13.05
CA ALA A 74 -5.15 8.10 -11.63
C ALA A 74 -5.31 6.79 -10.85
N LYS A 75 -6.28 5.94 -11.20
CA LYS A 75 -6.41 4.61 -10.59
C LYS A 75 -5.21 3.73 -10.87
N GLU A 76 -4.77 3.66 -12.12
CA GLU A 76 -3.61 2.87 -12.54
C GLU A 76 -2.33 3.39 -11.86
N GLU A 77 -2.15 4.70 -11.80
CA GLU A 77 -1.00 5.31 -11.12
C GLU A 77 -1.01 5.05 -9.62
N ILE A 78 -2.16 5.20 -8.95
CA ILE A 78 -2.31 4.84 -7.52
C ILE A 78 -1.96 3.37 -7.30
N GLN A 79 -2.48 2.47 -8.15
CA GLN A 79 -2.23 1.05 -8.00
C GLN A 79 -0.74 0.73 -8.16
N SER A 80 -0.10 1.30 -9.19
CA SER A 80 1.34 1.16 -9.46
C SER A 80 2.19 1.65 -8.28
N GLU A 81 1.93 2.87 -7.81
CA GLU A 81 2.66 3.51 -6.72
C GLU A 81 2.50 2.77 -5.40
N ILE A 82 1.28 2.36 -5.04
CA ILE A 82 1.07 1.56 -3.82
C ILE A 82 1.78 0.21 -3.95
N LYS A 83 1.69 -0.46 -5.11
CA LYS A 83 2.36 -1.75 -5.31
C LYS A 83 3.87 -1.63 -5.14
N GLU A 84 4.49 -0.60 -5.73
CA GLU A 84 5.92 -0.33 -5.55
C GLU A 84 6.28 -0.08 -4.07
N MET A 85 5.45 0.67 -3.33
CA MET A 85 5.65 0.89 -1.90
C MET A 85 5.59 -0.42 -1.09
N LEU A 86 4.69 -1.34 -1.44
CA LEU A 86 4.58 -2.64 -0.80
C LEU A 86 5.79 -3.52 -1.09
N GLU A 87 6.27 -3.55 -2.34
CA GLU A 87 7.46 -4.29 -2.74
C GLU A 87 8.72 -3.77 -2.00
N ARG A 88 8.89 -2.44 -1.93
CA ARG A 88 9.96 -1.81 -1.16
C ARG A 88 9.87 -2.16 0.32
N PHE A 89 8.67 -2.10 0.90
CA PHE A 89 8.45 -2.48 2.29
C PHE A 89 8.89 -3.93 2.57
N VAL A 90 8.51 -4.87 1.71
CA VAL A 90 8.91 -6.28 1.83
C VAL A 90 10.43 -6.43 1.78
N SER A 91 11.10 -5.73 0.86
CA SER A 91 12.56 -5.75 0.77
C SER A 91 13.22 -5.20 2.04
N GLU A 92 12.84 -4.00 2.47
CA GLU A 92 13.40 -3.35 3.66
C GLU A 92 13.16 -4.16 4.95
N PHE A 93 11.96 -4.71 5.11
CA PHE A 93 11.60 -5.46 6.32
C PHE A 93 12.33 -6.81 6.40
N ARG A 94 12.61 -7.45 5.25
CA ARG A 94 13.49 -8.63 5.19
C ARG A 94 14.92 -8.29 5.58
N ASP A 95 15.45 -7.18 5.07
CA ASP A 95 16.81 -6.74 5.38
C ASP A 95 16.97 -6.40 6.87
N GLU A 96 15.97 -5.74 7.47
CA GLU A 96 15.94 -5.45 8.92
C GLU A 96 15.91 -6.73 9.78
N ALA A 97 15.24 -7.79 9.30
CA ALA A 97 15.17 -9.07 10.00
C ALA A 97 16.48 -9.87 9.92
N ILE A 98 17.23 -9.74 8.82
CA ILE A 98 18.50 -10.44 8.59
C ILE A 98 19.68 -9.69 9.23
N CYS A 99 19.66 -8.35 9.16
CA CYS A 99 20.67 -7.46 9.71
C CYS A 99 20.03 -6.49 10.72
N PRO A 100 19.78 -6.92 11.96
CA PRO A 100 19.32 -6.00 13.00
C PRO A 100 20.44 -4.97 13.20
N ARG A 101 20.21 -3.72 12.78
CA ARG A 101 21.16 -2.63 13.02
C ARG A 101 21.37 -2.52 14.54
N VAL A 102 22.60 -2.81 14.97
CA VAL A 102 23.07 -2.75 16.36
C VAL A 102 23.15 -1.30 16.83
#